data_AF-A0A942P7J3-F1
#
_entry.id   AF-A0A942P7J3-F1
#
_cell.length_a   1.000
_cell.length_b   1.000
_cell.length_c   1.000
_cell.angle_alpha   90.00
_cell.angle_beta   90.00
_cell.angle_gamma   90.00
#
_symmetry.space_group_name_H-M   'P 1'
#
loop_
_entity.id
_entity.type
_entity.pdbx_description
1 polymer ?
#
loop_
_entity_poly.entity_id
_entity_poly.type
_entity_poly.pdbx_seq_one_letter_code
_entity_poly.pdbx_strand_id
1 'polypeptide(L)'
;MTVTLVFLFKFGSEENIDNLLQHGTVYCNTVKYFREVDDNYTRGDENECKTYIKQIDWLKIENEGISLEFNTKAQLYVDDGSFNGNLYCMSAITRDDIDYSLINEDFKIHPITLNPSLARFGNSAMLIYNIPEFFIRLEKALKRKHKKYQYEPITYTDFNTYEGELSPFIKSIKYDYQKEFRIFIRGQSNKPFIVNIGNLTDIAIKVKSAEVVNGIAVGIGLPKK
;
A
#
# COMPACT_ATOMS: atom_id res chain seq x y z
N MET A 1 9.21 -16.48 3.55
CA MET A 1 8.57 -16.25 4.86
C MET A 1 7.10 -15.94 4.61
N THR A 2 6.19 -16.56 5.36
CA THR A 2 4.74 -16.39 5.18
C THR A 2 4.26 -15.25 6.07
N VAL A 3 3.92 -14.09 5.50
CA VAL A 3 3.38 -12.96 6.27
C VAL A 3 1.96 -13.29 6.71
N THR A 4 1.69 -13.25 8.02
CA THR A 4 0.35 -13.46 8.57
C THR A 4 -0.31 -12.12 8.87
N LEU A 5 -1.29 -11.73 8.04
CA LEU A 5 -2.08 -10.53 8.26
C LEU A 5 -3.03 -10.70 9.44
N VAL A 6 -3.16 -9.65 10.25
CA VAL A 6 -4.10 -9.58 11.37
C VAL A 6 -5.22 -8.59 11.04
N PHE A 7 -4.86 -7.37 10.61
CA PHE A 7 -5.81 -6.33 10.21
C PHE A 7 -5.36 -5.63 8.94
N LEU A 8 -6.34 -5.13 8.18
CA LEU A 8 -6.12 -4.19 7.08
C LEU A 8 -6.88 -2.88 7.36
N PHE A 9 -6.22 -1.77 7.12
CA PHE A 9 -6.78 -0.43 7.23
C PHE A 9 -6.81 0.25 5.88
N LYS A 10 -7.98 0.73 5.47
CA LYS A 10 -8.09 1.66 4.35
C LYS A 10 -8.34 3.06 4.89
N PHE A 11 -7.39 3.98 4.69
CA PHE A 11 -7.55 5.40 5.01
C PHE A 11 -8.15 6.18 3.83
N GLY A 12 -8.97 7.19 4.12
CA GLY A 12 -9.61 8.04 3.13
C GLY A 12 -10.49 9.14 3.74
N SER A 13 -11.14 9.91 2.88
CA SER A 13 -12.20 10.82 3.31
C SER A 13 -13.39 10.03 3.86
N GLU A 14 -14.17 10.63 4.74
CA GLU A 14 -15.39 10.04 5.29
C GLU A 14 -16.33 9.51 4.21
N GLU A 15 -16.62 10.31 3.17
CA GLU A 15 -17.45 9.90 2.04
C GLU A 15 -16.92 8.64 1.34
N ASN A 16 -15.61 8.58 1.07
CA ASN A 16 -15.01 7.43 0.40
C ASN A 16 -15.05 6.18 1.27
N ILE A 17 -14.84 6.33 2.58
CA ILE A 17 -14.90 5.22 3.53
C ILE A 17 -16.33 4.73 3.72
N ASP A 18 -17.31 5.62 3.79
CA ASP A 18 -18.72 5.25 3.86
C ASP A 18 -19.17 4.54 2.58
N ASN A 19 -18.75 5.03 1.41
CA ASN A 19 -19.07 4.39 0.15
C ASN A 19 -18.44 2.98 0.03
N LEU A 20 -17.18 2.85 0.46
CA LEU A 20 -16.49 1.56 0.52
C LEU A 20 -17.18 0.61 1.50
N LEU A 21 -17.54 1.06 2.70
CA LEU A 21 -18.13 0.22 3.74
C LEU A 21 -19.57 -0.21 3.38
N GLN A 22 -20.41 0.74 2.95
CA GLN A 22 -21.83 0.49 2.73
C GLN A 22 -22.12 -0.15 1.37
N HIS A 23 -21.35 0.20 0.35
CA HIS A 23 -21.58 -0.25 -1.01
C HIS A 23 -20.47 -1.18 -1.54
N GLY A 24 -19.30 -1.25 -0.91
CA GLY A 24 -18.20 -2.08 -1.40
C GLY A 24 -17.46 -1.47 -2.59
N THR A 25 -17.48 -0.14 -2.74
CA THR A 25 -16.80 0.50 -3.88
C THR A 25 -15.30 0.55 -3.66
N VAL A 26 -14.59 -0.34 -4.33
CA VAL A 26 -13.13 -0.37 -4.39
C VAL A 26 -12.68 0.49 -5.57
N TYR A 27 -12.06 1.63 -5.25
CA TYR A 27 -11.53 2.59 -6.22
C TYR A 27 -10.01 2.45 -6.33
N CYS A 28 -9.54 1.93 -7.46
CA CYS A 28 -8.11 1.72 -7.73
C CYS A 28 -7.59 2.80 -8.66
N ASN A 29 -6.74 3.69 -8.15
CA ASN A 29 -6.10 4.74 -8.95
C ASN A 29 -5.04 4.15 -9.89
N THR A 30 -4.67 4.89 -10.94
CA THR A 30 -3.64 4.42 -11.88
C THR A 30 -2.25 4.53 -11.27
N VAL A 31 -1.30 3.70 -11.72
CA VAL A 31 0.12 3.89 -11.41
C VAL A 31 0.58 5.30 -11.76
N LYS A 32 0.11 5.84 -12.91
CA LYS A 32 0.36 7.22 -13.33
C LYS A 32 -0.07 8.25 -12.28
N TYR A 33 -1.25 8.11 -11.68
CA TYR A 33 -1.71 9.00 -10.62
C TYR A 33 -0.73 9.04 -9.45
N PHE A 34 -0.23 7.88 -9.00
CA PHE A 34 0.72 7.84 -7.87
C PHE A 34 2.10 8.42 -8.21
N ARG A 35 2.50 8.42 -9.49
CA ARG A 35 3.73 9.07 -9.95
C ARG A 35 3.63 10.59 -10.01
N GLU A 36 2.44 11.11 -10.27
CA GLU A 36 2.23 12.52 -10.60
C GLU A 36 1.53 13.32 -9.49
N VAL A 37 0.89 12.64 -8.54
CA VAL A 37 0.15 13.33 -7.47
C VAL A 37 1.11 14.09 -6.56
N ASP A 38 0.93 15.41 -6.52
CA ASP A 38 1.59 16.27 -5.56
C ASP A 38 0.66 16.49 -4.35
N ASP A 39 0.86 15.67 -3.33
CA ASP A 39 0.11 15.73 -2.08
C ASP A 39 1.02 15.91 -0.87
N ASN A 40 2.04 16.75 -1.01
CA ASN A 40 3.10 16.95 -0.01
C ASN A 40 3.84 15.65 0.31
N TYR A 41 4.16 14.86 -0.73
CA TYR A 41 4.90 13.60 -0.65
C TYR A 41 4.24 12.51 0.22
N THR A 42 2.92 12.54 0.35
CA THR A 42 2.19 11.57 1.19
C THR A 42 1.89 10.29 0.41
N ARG A 43 1.30 10.42 -0.78
CA ARG A 43 0.96 9.33 -1.71
C ARG A 43 1.88 9.33 -2.93
N GLY A 44 2.36 10.52 -3.33
CA GLY A 44 3.19 10.69 -4.52
C GLY A 44 4.56 10.01 -4.42
N ASP A 45 4.90 9.21 -5.43
CA ASP A 45 6.23 8.64 -5.66
C ASP A 45 6.53 8.60 -7.17
N GLU A 46 7.40 9.49 -7.64
CA GLU A 46 7.82 9.56 -9.05
C GLU A 46 8.44 8.25 -9.57
N ASN A 47 8.97 7.43 -8.65
CA ASN A 47 9.59 6.13 -8.94
C ASN A 47 8.63 4.95 -8.71
N GLU A 48 7.33 5.21 -8.53
CA GLU A 48 6.32 4.17 -8.34
C GLU A 48 6.27 3.21 -9.53
N CYS A 49 6.31 1.90 -9.26
CA CYS A 49 6.30 0.84 -10.27
C CYS A 49 7.33 1.01 -11.42
N LYS A 50 8.54 1.51 -11.13
CA LYS A 50 9.69 1.36 -12.06
C LYS A 50 10.09 -0.12 -12.15
N THR A 51 10.85 -0.50 -13.18
CA THR A 51 11.24 -1.89 -13.42
C THR A 51 12.65 -2.21 -12.97
N TYR A 52 13.53 -1.21 -12.90
CA TYR A 52 14.91 -1.41 -12.48
C TYR A 52 15.47 -0.12 -11.90
N ILE A 53 16.41 -0.25 -10.95
CA ILE A 53 17.24 0.85 -10.45
C ILE A 53 18.71 0.45 -10.55
N LYS A 54 19.53 1.35 -11.12
CA LYS A 54 20.98 1.22 -11.25
C LYS A 54 21.68 2.34 -10.49
N GLN A 55 22.69 2.02 -9.69
CA GLN A 55 23.56 3.03 -9.09
C GLN A 55 24.65 3.41 -10.11
N ILE A 56 24.88 4.70 -10.29
CA ILE A 56 25.85 5.25 -11.24
C ILE A 56 26.86 6.07 -10.46
N ASP A 57 28.15 5.78 -10.66
CA ASP A 57 29.28 6.47 -10.03
C ASP A 57 30.05 7.40 -10.99
N TRP A 58 29.77 7.30 -12.29
CA TRP A 58 30.36 8.15 -13.33
C TRP A 58 29.40 8.31 -14.51
N LEU A 59 29.49 9.43 -15.21
CA LEU A 59 28.69 9.72 -16.39
C LEU A 59 29.57 10.35 -17.48
N LYS A 60 29.34 9.93 -18.73
CA LYS A 60 29.99 10.47 -19.91
C LYS A 60 28.95 11.06 -20.86
N ILE A 61 29.12 12.33 -21.21
CA ILE A 61 28.30 13.04 -22.21
C ILE A 61 29.14 13.18 -23.47
N GLU A 62 28.62 12.71 -24.60
CA GLU A 62 29.21 12.89 -25.92
C GLU A 62 28.26 13.68 -26.81
N ASN A 63 28.71 14.81 -27.36
CA ASN A 63 27.97 15.58 -28.35
C ASN A 63 28.93 16.29 -29.32
N GLU A 64 28.77 16.07 -30.63
CA GLU A 64 29.50 16.78 -31.70
C GLU A 64 31.01 16.98 -31.43
N GLY A 65 31.72 15.92 -31.01
CA GLY A 65 33.17 15.95 -30.75
C GLY A 65 33.59 16.47 -29.37
N ILE A 66 32.63 16.91 -28.55
CA ILE A 66 32.84 17.20 -27.12
C ILE A 66 32.58 15.92 -26.33
N SER A 67 33.54 15.53 -25.50
CA SER A 67 33.41 14.45 -24.53
C SER A 67 33.69 14.98 -23.14
N LEU A 68 32.69 14.90 -22.26
CA LEU A 68 32.83 15.28 -20.86
C LEU A 68 32.54 14.06 -19.99
N GLU A 69 33.46 13.76 -19.08
CA GLU A 69 33.35 12.66 -18.12
C GLU A 69 33.42 13.23 -16.71
N PHE A 70 32.49 12.83 -15.85
CA PHE A 70 32.44 13.29 -14.48
C PHE A 70 32.11 12.13 -13.55
N ASN A 71 32.80 12.08 -12.41
CA ASN A 71 32.37 11.25 -11.29
C ASN A 71 31.11 11.87 -10.68
N THR A 72 30.06 11.08 -10.52
CA THR A 72 28.78 11.52 -9.96
C THR A 72 28.11 10.35 -9.29
N LYS A 73 27.43 10.57 -8.17
CA LYS A 73 26.55 9.55 -7.57
C LYS A 73 25.13 9.83 -8.01
N ALA A 74 24.59 8.99 -8.88
CA ALA A 74 23.25 9.13 -9.42
C ALA A 74 22.51 7.79 -9.43
N GLN A 75 21.18 7.86 -9.50
CA GLN A 75 20.30 6.71 -9.66
C GLN A 75 19.64 6.77 -11.02
N LEU A 76 19.78 5.71 -11.80
CA LEU A 76 19.05 5.54 -13.04
C LEU A 76 17.88 4.58 -12.82
N TYR A 77 16.67 5.11 -12.97
CA TYR A 77 15.45 4.33 -12.96
C TYR A 77 15.03 3.97 -14.38
N VAL A 78 14.77 2.68 -14.62
CA VAL A 78 14.24 2.18 -15.89
C VAL A 78 12.74 1.93 -15.76
N ASP A 79 12.02 2.26 -16.82
CA ASP A 79 10.60 1.96 -16.98
C ASP A 79 10.36 1.49 -18.41
N ASP A 80 10.06 0.20 -18.56
CA ASP A 80 9.77 -0.41 -19.86
C ASP A 80 8.25 -0.53 -20.13
N GLY A 81 7.41 0.03 -19.25
CA GLY A 81 5.94 -0.08 -19.33
C GLY A 81 5.38 -1.43 -18.86
N SER A 82 6.17 -2.31 -18.27
CA SER A 82 5.73 -3.63 -17.76
C SER A 82 4.68 -3.53 -16.66
N PHE A 83 4.64 -2.42 -15.93
CA PHE A 83 3.77 -2.21 -14.78
C PHE A 83 2.71 -1.14 -15.01
N ASN A 84 2.03 -1.21 -16.16
CA ASN A 84 0.82 -0.45 -16.40
C ASN A 84 -0.39 -1.09 -15.71
N GLY A 85 -1.13 -0.28 -14.94
CA GLY A 85 -2.34 -0.74 -14.25
C GLY A 85 -2.85 0.21 -13.19
N ASN A 86 -3.61 -0.36 -12.26
CA ASN A 86 -4.23 0.33 -11.15
C ASN A 86 -3.77 -0.26 -9.81
N LEU A 87 -3.60 0.60 -8.80
CA LEU A 87 -3.22 0.25 -7.45
C LEU A 87 -4.38 0.50 -6.48
N TYR A 88 -4.55 -0.42 -5.54
CA TYR A 88 -5.33 -0.21 -4.34
C TYR A 88 -4.49 -0.57 -3.12
N CYS A 89 -4.15 0.46 -2.35
CA CYS A 89 -3.26 0.35 -1.20
C CYS A 89 -4.06 0.45 0.11
N MET A 90 -3.72 -0.41 1.05
CA MET A 90 -4.17 -0.44 2.44
C MET A 90 -2.93 -0.49 3.35
N SER A 91 -3.07 -0.18 4.63
CA SER A 91 -2.03 -0.46 5.62
C SER A 91 -2.33 -1.79 6.32
N ALA A 92 -1.32 -2.64 6.49
CA ALA A 92 -1.44 -3.91 7.16
C ALA A 92 -0.84 -3.87 8.57
N ILE A 93 -1.52 -4.56 9.49
CA ILE A 93 -0.94 -5.05 10.74
C ILE A 93 -0.74 -6.55 10.57
N THR A 94 0.48 -7.00 10.78
CA THR A 94 0.91 -8.39 10.73
C THR A 94 1.13 -8.92 12.14
N ARG A 95 1.34 -10.23 12.29
CA ARG A 95 1.72 -10.81 13.59
C ARG A 95 3.03 -10.25 14.15
N ASP A 96 3.95 -9.86 13.29
CA ASP A 96 5.26 -9.34 13.70
C ASP A 96 5.15 -7.90 14.25
N ASP A 97 4.03 -7.22 13.97
CA ASP A 97 3.71 -5.91 14.52
C ASP A 97 3.07 -5.98 15.93
N ILE A 98 2.74 -7.19 16.39
CA ILE A 98 2.13 -7.41 17.70
C ILE A 98 3.22 -7.73 18.70
N ASP A 99 3.43 -6.81 19.63
CA ASP A 99 4.19 -7.11 20.84
C ASP A 99 3.33 -7.93 21.80
N TYR A 100 3.54 -9.24 21.81
CA TYR A 100 2.80 -10.16 22.70
C TYR A 100 3.12 -9.94 24.19
N SER A 101 4.20 -9.23 24.53
CA SER A 101 4.47 -8.84 25.93
C SER A 101 3.46 -7.82 26.45
N LEU A 102 2.74 -7.15 25.55
CA LEU A 102 1.69 -6.19 25.85
C LEU A 102 0.32 -6.83 26.07
N ILE A 103 0.26 -8.16 26.17
CA ILE A 103 -0.95 -8.90 26.54
C ILE A 103 -1.09 -8.85 28.06
N ASN A 104 -2.13 -8.19 28.53
CA ASN A 104 -2.46 -8.18 29.95
C ASN A 104 -3.22 -9.45 30.39
N GLU A 105 -3.52 -9.54 31.69
CA GLU A 105 -4.22 -10.67 32.31
C GLU A 105 -5.62 -10.94 31.71
N ASP A 106 -6.23 -9.92 31.09
CA ASP A 106 -7.52 -10.03 30.36
C ASP A 106 -7.35 -10.50 28.90
N PHE A 107 -6.15 -10.91 28.48
CA PHE A 107 -5.80 -11.20 27.08
C PHE A 107 -6.03 -10.03 26.11
N LYS A 108 -5.97 -8.79 26.61
CA LYS A 108 -6.06 -7.59 25.76
C LYS A 108 -4.65 -7.16 25.37
N ILE A 109 -4.45 -6.90 24.07
CA ILE A 109 -3.21 -6.32 23.56
C ILE A 109 -3.32 -4.80 23.73
N HIS A 110 -2.38 -4.21 24.48
CA HIS A 110 -2.22 -2.75 24.55
C HIS A 110 -1.99 -2.14 23.16
N PRO A 111 -2.39 -0.87 22.96
CA PRO A 111 -2.75 -0.39 21.64
C PRO A 111 -1.67 -0.58 20.57
N ILE A 112 -2.06 -1.25 19.48
CA ILE A 112 -1.25 -1.28 18.26
C ILE A 112 -1.36 0.13 17.66
N THR A 113 -0.24 0.83 17.66
CA THR A 113 -0.18 2.22 17.19
C THR A 113 0.43 2.23 15.79
N LEU A 114 -0.35 2.71 14.83
CA LEU A 114 0.13 2.97 13.48
C LEU A 114 0.83 4.33 13.40
N ASN A 115 1.75 4.50 12.44
CA ASN A 115 2.49 5.77 12.32
C ASN A 115 1.51 6.96 12.17
N PRO A 116 1.66 8.05 12.95
CA PRO A 116 0.80 9.24 12.89
C PRO A 116 0.63 9.86 11.51
N SER A 117 1.63 9.70 10.63
CA SER A 117 1.57 10.19 9.25
C SER A 117 0.46 9.53 8.42
N LEU A 118 -0.07 8.38 8.84
CA LEU A 118 -1.20 7.72 8.19
C LEU A 118 -2.51 8.53 8.29
N ALA A 119 -2.65 9.43 9.27
CA ALA A 119 -3.79 10.34 9.35
C ALA A 119 -3.79 11.41 8.23
N ARG A 120 -2.67 11.58 7.51
CA ARG A 120 -2.62 12.49 6.34
C ARG A 120 -3.34 11.93 5.11
N PHE A 121 -3.62 10.62 5.07
CA PHE A 121 -4.34 10.00 3.95
C PHE A 121 -5.85 10.27 3.98
N GLY A 122 -6.39 10.77 5.09
CA GLY A 122 -7.79 11.10 5.27
C GLY A 122 -8.18 11.13 6.74
N ASN A 123 -9.37 11.64 7.03
CA ASN A 123 -9.89 11.76 8.39
C ASN A 123 -10.62 10.48 8.88
N SER A 124 -10.93 9.56 7.96
CA SER A 124 -11.62 8.30 8.25
C SER A 124 -10.78 7.10 7.80
N ALA A 125 -11.01 5.98 8.45
CA ALA A 125 -10.46 4.69 8.02
C ALA A 125 -11.50 3.58 8.15
N MET A 126 -11.33 2.54 7.34
CA MET A 126 -12.05 1.27 7.46
C MET A 126 -11.09 0.21 8.00
N LEU A 127 -11.43 -0.39 9.14
CA LEU A 127 -10.77 -1.57 9.68
C LEU A 127 -11.46 -2.82 9.14
N ILE A 128 -10.74 -3.61 8.35
CA ILE A 128 -11.17 -4.92 7.87
C ILE A 128 -10.63 -5.98 8.83
N TYR A 129 -11.53 -6.60 9.60
CA TYR A 129 -11.18 -7.62 10.59
C TYR A 129 -11.39 -9.05 10.07
N ASN A 130 -12.27 -9.24 9.07
CA ASN A 130 -12.41 -10.53 8.38
C ASN A 130 -11.76 -10.44 6.99
N ILE A 131 -10.43 -10.54 6.99
CA ILE A 131 -9.57 -10.46 5.81
C ILE A 131 -9.90 -11.55 4.78
N PRO A 132 -10.11 -12.84 5.14
CA PRO A 132 -10.45 -13.87 4.17
C PRO A 132 -11.71 -13.54 3.36
N GLU A 133 -12.79 -13.12 4.03
CA GLU A 133 -14.04 -12.78 3.35
C GLU A 133 -13.90 -11.54 2.45
N PHE A 134 -13.11 -10.54 2.86
CA PHE A 134 -12.79 -9.39 2.02
C PHE A 134 -12.14 -9.82 0.70
N PHE A 135 -11.11 -10.69 0.75
CA PHE A 135 -10.47 -11.19 -0.46
C PHE A 135 -11.38 -12.08 -1.29
N ILE A 136 -12.22 -12.94 -0.67
CA ILE A 136 -13.22 -13.73 -1.40
C ILE A 136 -14.14 -12.81 -2.23
N ARG A 137 -14.66 -11.73 -1.65
CA ARG A 137 -15.52 -10.77 -2.35
C ARG A 137 -14.78 -10.00 -3.44
N LEU A 138 -13.58 -9.51 -3.13
CA LEU A 138 -12.73 -8.80 -4.08
C LEU A 138 -12.37 -9.66 -5.29
N GLU A 139 -11.84 -10.86 -5.06
CA GLU A 139 -11.45 -11.77 -6.13
C GLU A 139 -12.63 -12.16 -7.00
N LYS A 140 -13.78 -12.46 -6.40
CA LYS A 140 -15.01 -12.75 -7.14
C LYS A 140 -15.35 -11.58 -8.07
N ALA A 141 -15.24 -10.34 -7.60
CA ALA A 141 -15.54 -9.17 -8.41
C ALA A 141 -14.51 -8.92 -9.52
N LEU A 142 -13.21 -9.11 -9.25
CA LEU A 142 -12.13 -8.98 -10.23
C LEU A 142 -12.22 -10.07 -11.32
N LYS A 143 -12.51 -11.32 -10.93
CA LYS A 143 -12.73 -12.45 -11.84
C LYS A 143 -13.91 -12.20 -12.79
N ARG A 144 -15.05 -11.69 -12.29
CA ARG A 144 -16.19 -11.27 -13.13
C ARG A 144 -15.84 -10.16 -14.13
N LYS A 145 -14.84 -9.33 -13.84
CA LYS A 145 -14.36 -8.26 -14.72
C LYS A 145 -13.19 -8.70 -15.61
N HIS A 146 -12.84 -9.99 -15.61
CA HIS A 146 -11.73 -10.58 -16.36
C HIS A 146 -10.40 -9.85 -16.14
N LYS A 147 -10.15 -9.41 -14.90
CA LYS A 147 -8.92 -8.69 -14.54
C LYS A 147 -7.83 -9.65 -14.08
N LYS A 148 -6.61 -9.43 -14.58
CA LYS A 148 -5.39 -10.00 -14.02
C LYS A 148 -4.94 -9.12 -12.86
N TYR A 149 -4.68 -9.73 -11.72
CA TYR A 149 -4.29 -9.00 -10.51
C TYR A 149 -3.28 -9.81 -9.70
N GLN A 150 -2.55 -9.10 -8.84
CA GLN A 150 -1.67 -9.64 -7.81
C GLN A 150 -1.90 -8.82 -6.54
N TYR A 151 -1.71 -9.42 -5.37
CA TYR A 151 -1.78 -8.70 -4.11
C TYR A 151 -0.76 -9.24 -3.12
N GLU A 152 0.02 -8.35 -2.52
CA GLU A 152 1.13 -8.70 -1.63
C GLU A 152 1.43 -7.52 -0.68
N PRO A 153 2.01 -7.78 0.50
CA PRO A 153 2.65 -6.71 1.29
C PRO A 153 3.82 -6.10 0.51
N ILE A 154 4.06 -4.81 0.70
CA ILE A 154 5.21 -4.13 0.10
C ILE A 154 6.51 -4.56 0.79
N THR A 155 7.53 -4.81 -0.03
CA THR A 155 8.92 -4.91 0.39
C THR A 155 9.55 -3.53 0.34
N TYR A 156 10.09 -3.08 1.47
CA TYR A 156 10.74 -1.78 1.58
C TYR A 156 12.25 -1.92 1.53
N THR A 157 12.88 -1.14 0.67
CA THR A 157 14.32 -1.25 0.38
C THR A 157 14.99 0.11 0.36
N ASP A 158 16.22 0.21 0.88
CA ASP A 158 17.02 1.43 0.74
C ASP A 158 17.54 1.57 -0.69
N PHE A 159 16.87 2.41 -1.47
CA PHE A 159 17.23 2.69 -2.86
C PHE A 159 18.56 3.43 -3.00
N ASN A 160 19.11 4.01 -1.93
CA ASN A 160 20.46 4.62 -1.97
C ASN A 160 21.57 3.58 -2.11
N THR A 161 21.31 2.34 -1.71
CA THR A 161 22.28 1.24 -1.77
C THR A 161 21.84 0.10 -2.67
N TYR A 162 20.55 0.02 -2.98
CA TYR A 162 19.97 -1.08 -3.76
C TYR A 162 20.15 -0.86 -5.26
N GLU A 163 20.50 -1.94 -5.94
CA GLU A 163 20.53 -2.04 -7.39
C GLU A 163 19.85 -3.35 -7.79
N GLY A 164 18.97 -3.29 -8.78
CA GLY A 164 18.26 -4.48 -9.23
C GLY A 164 16.86 -4.22 -9.76
N GLU A 165 16.14 -5.33 -9.93
CA GLU A 165 14.76 -5.35 -10.41
C GLU A 165 13.82 -4.73 -9.38
N LEU A 166 12.90 -3.92 -9.87
CA LEU A 166 11.81 -3.35 -9.10
C LEU A 166 10.50 -3.99 -9.56
N SER A 167 9.47 -3.86 -8.72
CA SER A 167 8.14 -4.37 -9.01
C SER A 167 7.08 -3.43 -8.43
N PRO A 168 5.78 -3.62 -8.75
CA PRO A 168 4.70 -2.92 -8.08
C PRO A 168 4.65 -3.16 -6.57
N PHE A 169 5.44 -4.10 -6.05
CA PHE A 169 5.48 -4.49 -4.65
C PHE A 169 6.79 -4.14 -3.94
N ILE A 170 7.69 -3.36 -4.58
CA ILE A 170 8.92 -2.86 -3.97
C ILE A 170 8.86 -1.33 -3.91
N LYS A 171 9.13 -0.76 -2.74
CA LYS A 171 9.09 0.68 -2.51
C LYS A 171 10.31 1.15 -1.72
N SER A 172 10.65 2.44 -1.83
CA SER A 172 11.72 3.03 -1.03
C SER A 172 11.41 2.93 0.47
N ILE A 173 12.41 2.61 1.28
CA ILE A 173 12.33 2.52 2.75
C ILE A 173 11.79 3.79 3.40
N LYS A 174 11.90 4.95 2.75
CA LYS A 174 11.33 6.22 3.24
C LYS A 174 9.80 6.17 3.42
N TYR A 175 9.13 5.22 2.76
CA TYR A 175 7.68 5.01 2.85
C TYR A 175 7.28 3.82 3.74
N ASP A 176 8.21 3.20 4.45
CA ASP A 176 7.95 2.01 5.29
C ASP A 176 6.86 2.25 6.35
N TYR A 177 6.75 3.49 6.84
CA TYR A 177 5.72 3.89 7.79
C TYR A 177 4.28 3.62 7.30
N GLN A 178 4.07 3.47 5.99
CA GLN A 178 2.77 3.23 5.38
C GLN A 178 2.30 1.78 5.60
N LYS A 179 3.23 0.83 5.84
CA LYS A 179 2.98 -0.61 5.99
C LYS A 179 2.04 -1.14 4.91
N GLU A 180 2.31 -0.81 3.66
CA GLU A 180 1.39 -1.03 2.55
C GLU A 180 1.16 -2.52 2.30
N PHE A 181 -0.11 -2.89 2.20
CA PHE A 181 -0.59 -4.07 1.50
C PHE A 181 -1.27 -3.62 0.23
N ARG A 182 -0.80 -4.10 -0.91
CA ARG A 182 -1.15 -3.56 -2.22
C ARG A 182 -1.85 -4.60 -3.07
N ILE A 183 -2.86 -4.15 -3.79
CA ILE A 183 -3.46 -4.90 -4.90
C ILE A 183 -3.07 -4.16 -6.19
N PHE A 184 -2.36 -4.85 -7.09
CA PHE A 184 -2.04 -4.38 -8.43
C PHE A 184 -2.96 -5.07 -9.44
N ILE A 185 -3.68 -4.26 -10.22
CA ILE A 185 -4.58 -4.73 -11.27
C ILE A 185 -3.96 -4.33 -12.61
N ARG A 186 -3.49 -5.31 -13.37
CA ARG A 186 -2.82 -5.07 -14.64
C ARG A 186 -3.80 -4.50 -15.66
N GLY A 187 -3.40 -3.46 -16.38
CA GLY A 187 -4.23 -2.84 -17.40
C GLY A 187 -3.54 -1.68 -18.11
N GLN A 188 -3.97 -1.38 -19.34
CA GLN A 188 -3.39 -0.30 -20.16
C GLN A 188 -4.21 1.00 -20.08
N SER A 189 -5.16 1.09 -19.15
CA SER A 189 -6.05 2.24 -19.01
C SER A 189 -5.39 3.33 -18.17
N ASN A 190 -5.40 4.57 -18.68
CA ASN A 190 -5.03 5.76 -17.90
C ASN A 190 -6.17 6.28 -17.01
N LYS A 191 -7.22 5.47 -16.81
CA LYS A 191 -8.35 5.80 -15.93
C LYS A 191 -8.37 4.91 -14.68
N PRO A 192 -8.85 5.44 -13.55
CA PRO A 192 -9.14 4.64 -12.36
C PRO A 192 -10.02 3.42 -12.70
N PHE A 193 -9.74 2.31 -12.03
CA PHE A 193 -10.55 1.10 -12.11
C PHE A 193 -11.43 1.03 -10.87
N ILE A 194 -12.73 0.88 -11.08
CA ILE A 194 -13.72 0.84 -10.00
C ILE A 194 -14.44 -0.51 -10.05
N VAL A 195 -14.54 -1.16 -8.89
CA VAL A 195 -15.28 -2.41 -8.75
C VAL A 195 -16.10 -2.40 -7.46
N ASN A 196 -17.30 -2.94 -7.54
CA ASN A 196 -18.17 -3.13 -6.38
C ASN A 196 -18.05 -4.58 -5.86
N ILE A 197 -17.74 -4.71 -4.58
CA ILE A 197 -17.55 -5.99 -3.87
C ILE A 197 -18.70 -6.32 -2.89
N GLY A 198 -19.76 -5.50 -2.87
CA GLY A 198 -20.89 -5.61 -1.95
C GLY A 198 -20.64 -4.92 -0.61
N ASN A 199 -21.71 -4.75 0.16
CA ASN A 199 -21.65 -4.20 1.52
C ASN A 199 -20.62 -4.95 2.38
N LEU A 200 -19.90 -4.24 3.25
CA LEU A 200 -18.81 -4.78 4.07
C LEU A 200 -19.06 -4.62 5.58
N THR A 201 -20.26 -4.21 6.01
CA THR A 201 -20.52 -3.92 7.44
C THR A 201 -20.50 -5.17 8.32
N ASP A 202 -20.51 -6.37 7.72
CA ASP A 202 -20.36 -7.64 8.41
C ASP A 202 -18.90 -8.09 8.60
N ILE A 203 -17.96 -7.43 7.91
CA ILE A 203 -16.52 -7.79 7.91
C ILE A 203 -15.57 -6.64 8.19
N ALA A 204 -16.10 -5.42 8.30
CA ALA A 204 -15.34 -4.22 8.51
C ALA A 204 -16.13 -3.17 9.32
N ILE A 205 -15.41 -2.26 9.96
CA ILE A 205 -15.97 -1.11 10.68
C ILE A 205 -15.30 0.20 10.25
N LYS A 206 -16.05 1.30 10.28
CA LYS A 206 -15.51 2.66 10.15
C LYS A 206 -14.95 3.12 11.50
N VAL A 207 -13.79 3.76 11.46
CA VAL A 207 -13.09 4.38 12.61
C VAL A 207 -12.51 5.73 12.18
N LYS A 208 -12.22 6.62 13.13
CA LYS A 208 -11.52 7.87 12.79
C LYS A 208 -10.03 7.60 12.62
N SER A 209 -9.39 8.22 11.64
CA SER A 209 -7.96 8.02 11.41
C SER A 209 -7.11 8.43 12.62
N ALA A 210 -7.54 9.46 13.35
CA ALA A 210 -6.89 9.89 14.61
C ALA A 210 -6.94 8.81 15.70
N GLU A 211 -8.04 8.05 15.80
CA GLU A 211 -8.17 6.94 16.77
C GLU A 211 -7.24 5.79 16.37
N VAL A 212 -7.09 5.54 15.07
CA VAL A 212 -6.18 4.50 14.56
C VAL A 212 -4.72 4.80 14.91
N VAL A 213 -4.28 6.04 14.65
CA VAL A 213 -2.87 6.41 14.82
C VAL A 213 -2.48 6.79 16.26
N ASN A 214 -3.45 7.10 17.12
CA ASN A 214 -3.21 7.29 18.55
C ASN A 214 -3.28 5.98 19.34
N GLY A 215 -3.49 4.86 18.64
CA GLY A 215 -3.50 3.53 19.21
C GLY A 215 -4.90 2.91 19.27
N ILE A 216 -5.05 1.74 18.65
CA ILE A 216 -6.25 0.92 18.80
C ILE A 216 -5.94 -0.19 19.80
N ALA A 217 -6.65 -0.19 20.93
CA ALA A 217 -6.66 -1.34 21.82
C ALA A 217 -7.38 -2.50 21.11
N VAL A 218 -6.68 -3.61 20.89
CA VAL A 218 -7.25 -4.82 20.30
C VAL A 218 -7.43 -5.84 21.42
N GLY A 219 -8.68 -6.12 21.78
CA GLY A 219 -8.99 -7.24 22.68
C GLY A 219 -8.99 -8.55 21.90
N ILE A 220 -8.19 -9.54 22.30
CA ILE A 220 -8.36 -10.90 21.80
C ILE A 220 -9.39 -11.58 22.70
N GLY A 221 -10.59 -11.83 22.16
CA GLY A 221 -11.56 -12.68 22.82
C GLY A 221 -11.13 -14.14 22.69
N LEU A 222 -10.96 -14.84 23.82
CA LEU A 222 -10.97 -16.30 23.79
C LEU A 222 -12.36 -16.77 23.31
N PRO A 223 -12.45 -17.88 22.54
CA PRO A 223 -13.75 -18.43 22.17
C PRO A 223 -14.59 -18.63 23.43
N LYS A 224 -15.81 -18.10 23.43
CA LYS A 224 -16.79 -18.39 24.48
C LYS A 224 -16.99 -19.91 24.48
N LYS A 225 -16.57 -20.57 25.56
CA LYS A 225 -16.86 -21.97 25.82
C LYS A 225 -18.37 -22.20 25.86
#